data_AF-A0A4P8RGP1-F1
#
_entry.id   AF-A0A4P8RGP1-F1
#
_cell.length_a   1.000
_cell.length_b   1.000
_cell.length_c   1.000
_cell.angle_alpha   90.00
_cell.angle_beta   90.00
_cell.angle_gamma   90.00
#
_symmetry.space_group_name_H-M   'P 1'
#
loop_
_entity.id
_entity.type
_entity.pdbx_description
1 polymer ?
#
loop_
_entity_poly.entity_id
_entity_poly.type
_entity_poly.pdbx_seq_one_letter_code
_entity_poly.pdbx_strand_id
1 'polypeptide(L)'
;MGTPASSVGHSPEAERAYRASIAPPPRPPLPPEQLERARFAGGVGGAMLLLGADLVGLGVLLLLLPLVLDSVVRRLADVLPEVEPGVVADGVAQLYAGPWPWVAALLVVAGIALAAGGGLVSVRVLRAAGLAHPVRLTLAAFALALAGRIVLNIFTAPFSSLLSPLLERGIAGLAEGGLVAVGTVVGLLIACAMNVAIASATAMLAWWFVAHRMRPPAPEVEPEEPSWSSLLRHHHQPH
;
A
#
# COMPACT_ATOMS: atom_id res chain seq x y z
N MET A 1 -0.89 11.43 -71.42
CA MET A 1 0.08 11.54 -70.30
C MET A 1 -0.63 11.10 -69.03
N GLY A 2 -0.56 9.81 -68.69
CA GLY A 2 -1.08 9.30 -67.43
C GLY A 2 0.07 9.21 -66.44
N THR A 3 -0.02 9.94 -65.34
CA THR A 3 0.91 9.82 -64.21
C THR A 3 0.74 8.42 -63.60
N PRO A 4 1.80 7.61 -63.48
CA PRO A 4 1.70 6.31 -62.83
C PRO A 4 1.60 6.56 -61.32
N ALA A 5 0.48 6.16 -60.73
CA ALA A 5 0.35 5.99 -59.29
C ALA A 5 1.28 4.84 -58.88
N SER A 6 2.48 5.15 -58.41
CA SER A 6 3.43 4.15 -57.93
C SER A 6 3.93 4.49 -56.54
N SER A 7 3.87 3.47 -55.69
CA SER A 7 4.46 3.33 -54.36
C SER A 7 4.08 4.39 -53.32
N VAL A 8 2.92 4.23 -52.69
CA VAL A 8 2.83 4.51 -51.25
C VAL A 8 3.67 3.44 -50.57
N GLY A 9 4.97 3.71 -50.45
CA GLY A 9 5.89 2.86 -49.70
C GLY A 9 5.36 2.70 -48.29
N HIS A 10 5.21 1.45 -47.84
CA HIS A 10 5.13 1.12 -46.43
C HIS A 10 6.40 1.67 -45.77
N SER A 11 6.33 2.87 -45.21
CA SER A 11 7.45 3.37 -44.43
C SER A 11 7.55 2.50 -43.17
N PRO A 12 8.75 2.00 -42.82
CA PRO A 12 8.93 1.18 -41.61
C PRO A 12 8.61 1.97 -40.33
N GLU A 13 8.48 3.29 -40.44
CA GLU A 13 8.00 4.20 -39.39
C GLU A 13 6.48 4.18 -39.28
N ALA A 14 5.72 4.19 -40.39
CA ALA A 14 4.26 4.04 -40.36
C ALA A 14 3.86 2.65 -39.85
N GLU A 15 4.61 1.60 -40.20
CA GLU A 15 4.36 0.24 -39.68
C GLU A 15 4.67 0.12 -38.19
N ARG A 16 5.74 0.78 -37.70
CA ARG A 16 6.03 0.87 -36.26
C ARG A 16 4.98 1.68 -35.51
N ALA A 17 4.53 2.80 -36.06
CA ALA A 17 3.48 3.62 -35.47
C ALA A 17 2.14 2.88 -35.44
N TYR A 18 1.80 2.13 -36.50
CA TYR A 18 0.61 1.29 -36.55
C TYR A 18 0.68 0.13 -35.55
N ARG A 19 1.80 -0.61 -35.49
CA ARG A 19 2.00 -1.66 -34.48
C ARG A 19 1.98 -1.13 -33.05
N ALA A 20 2.48 0.09 -32.81
CA ALA A 20 2.38 0.75 -31.52
C ALA A 20 0.95 1.25 -31.20
N SER A 21 0.12 1.50 -32.22
CA SER A 21 -1.28 1.91 -32.06
C SER A 21 -2.23 0.73 -31.80
N ILE A 22 -1.83 -0.49 -32.16
CA ILE A 22 -2.58 -1.71 -31.81
C ILE A 22 -2.36 -1.96 -30.32
N ALA A 23 -3.42 -1.79 -29.52
CA ALA A 23 -3.37 -2.15 -28.12
C ALA A 23 -3.01 -3.64 -28.00
N PRO A 24 -1.94 -4.01 -27.27
CA PRO A 24 -1.58 -5.41 -27.10
C PRO A 24 -2.76 -6.17 -26.47
N PRO A 25 -3.00 -7.42 -26.88
CA PRO A 25 -4.13 -8.18 -26.38
C PRO A 25 -4.10 -8.26 -24.85
N PRO A 26 -5.26 -8.22 -24.17
CA PRO A 26 -5.30 -8.29 -22.73
C PRO A 26 -4.64 -9.58 -22.26
N ARG A 27 -3.76 -9.48 -21.25
CA ARG A 27 -3.11 -10.66 -20.68
C ARG A 27 -4.18 -11.62 -20.15
N PRO A 28 -4.04 -12.93 -20.37
CA PRO A 28 -5.01 -13.91 -19.92
C PRO A 28 -5.17 -13.88 -18.40
N PRO A 29 -6.36 -14.24 -17.88
CA PRO A 29 -6.61 -14.32 -16.45
C PRO A 29 -5.70 -15.38 -15.81
N LEU A 30 -5.43 -15.21 -14.51
CA LEU A 30 -4.64 -16.18 -13.73
C LEU A 30 -5.42 -17.49 -13.57
N PRO A 31 -4.74 -18.65 -13.69
CA PRO A 31 -5.29 -19.92 -13.22
C PRO A 31 -5.65 -19.84 -11.72
N PRO A 32 -6.68 -20.60 -11.27
CA PRO A 32 -7.18 -20.52 -9.89
C PRO A 32 -6.10 -20.79 -8.83
N GLU A 33 -5.20 -21.75 -9.05
CA GLU A 33 -4.08 -22.03 -8.13
C GLU A 33 -3.10 -20.85 -8.01
N GLN A 34 -2.82 -20.15 -9.13
CA GLN A 34 -1.93 -19.00 -9.13
C GLN A 34 -2.59 -17.78 -8.47
N LEU A 35 -3.92 -17.66 -8.61
CA LEU A 35 -4.70 -16.63 -7.93
C LEU A 35 -4.67 -16.83 -6.41
N GLU A 36 -4.81 -18.06 -5.93
CA GLU A 36 -4.72 -18.40 -4.50
C GLU A 36 -3.33 -18.08 -3.93
N ARG A 37 -2.27 -18.47 -4.65
CA ARG A 37 -0.88 -18.11 -4.28
C ARG A 37 -0.67 -16.60 -4.25
N ALA A 38 -1.22 -15.86 -5.21
CA ALA A 38 -1.16 -14.40 -5.21
C ALA A 38 -1.87 -13.81 -3.98
N ARG A 39 -3.07 -14.33 -3.62
CA ARG A 39 -3.82 -13.93 -2.42
C ARG A 39 -3.04 -14.19 -1.14
N PHE A 40 -2.39 -15.33 -1.01
CA PHE A 40 -1.54 -15.62 0.15
C PHE A 40 -0.29 -14.75 0.19
N ALA A 41 0.41 -14.57 -0.92
CA ALA A 41 1.67 -13.84 -0.97
C ALA A 41 1.49 -12.32 -0.78
N GLY A 42 0.48 -11.73 -1.43
CA GLY A 42 0.23 -10.29 -1.41
C GLY A 42 -0.84 -9.86 -0.40
N GLY A 43 -1.86 -10.68 -0.17
CA GLY A 43 -2.92 -10.41 0.81
C GLY A 43 -2.46 -10.73 2.23
N VAL A 44 -2.31 -12.02 2.56
CA VAL A 44 -1.97 -12.46 3.93
C VAL A 44 -0.53 -12.06 4.30
N GLY A 45 0.45 -12.45 3.49
CA GLY A 45 1.86 -12.12 3.73
C GLY A 45 2.13 -10.62 3.70
N GLY A 46 1.50 -9.89 2.77
CA GLY A 46 1.60 -8.43 2.69
C GLY A 46 0.95 -7.71 3.87
N ALA A 47 -0.24 -8.15 4.31
CA ALA A 47 -0.92 -7.58 5.47
C ALA A 47 -0.13 -7.82 6.77
N MET A 48 0.39 -9.04 6.98
CA MET A 48 1.26 -9.34 8.12
C MET A 48 2.51 -8.46 8.12
N LEU A 49 3.08 -8.22 6.93
CA LEU A 49 4.27 -7.40 6.78
C LEU A 49 4.00 -5.92 7.11
N LEU A 50 2.90 -5.36 6.60
CA LEU A 50 2.46 -4.00 6.90
C LEU A 50 2.10 -3.83 8.38
N LEU A 51 1.35 -4.75 8.96
CA LEU A 51 0.97 -4.70 10.37
C LEU A 51 2.22 -4.82 11.27
N GLY A 52 3.16 -5.69 10.92
CA GLY A 52 4.45 -5.76 11.61
C GLY A 52 5.21 -4.43 11.55
N ALA A 53 5.25 -3.78 10.37
CA ALA A 53 5.88 -2.48 10.21
C ALA A 53 5.17 -1.38 11.02
N ASP A 54 3.84 -1.38 11.09
CA ASP A 54 3.07 -0.44 11.91
C ASP A 54 3.38 -0.62 13.40
N LEU A 55 3.47 -1.86 13.89
CA LEU A 55 3.82 -2.16 15.28
C LEU A 55 5.25 -1.73 15.62
N VAL A 56 6.20 -1.93 14.69
CA VAL A 56 7.57 -1.41 14.85
C VAL A 56 7.57 0.11 14.89
N GLY A 57 6.88 0.76 13.94
CA GLY A 57 6.77 2.22 13.89
C GLY A 57 6.16 2.79 15.16
N LEU A 58 5.07 2.19 15.65
CA LEU A 58 4.43 2.57 16.91
C LEU A 58 5.37 2.34 18.09
N GLY A 59 5.95 1.15 18.25
CA GLY A 59 6.86 0.85 19.35
C GLY A 59 8.07 1.78 19.39
N VAL A 60 8.69 2.05 18.24
CA VAL A 60 9.79 3.02 18.12
C VAL A 60 9.32 4.44 18.46
N LEU A 61 8.15 4.86 17.95
CA LEU A 61 7.58 6.17 18.28
C LEU A 61 7.35 6.31 19.79
N LEU A 62 6.80 5.29 20.45
CA LEU A 62 6.54 5.30 21.90
C LEU A 62 7.83 5.31 22.72
N LEU A 63 8.90 4.67 22.24
CA LEU A 63 10.23 4.74 22.84
C LEU A 63 10.87 6.13 22.66
N LEU A 64 10.65 6.77 21.51
CA LEU A 64 11.21 8.09 21.20
C LEU A 64 10.36 9.25 21.72
N LEU A 65 9.10 9.03 22.03
CA LEU A 65 8.15 10.06 22.48
C LEU A 65 8.72 10.93 23.61
N PRO A 66 9.41 10.39 24.63
CA PRO A 66 10.03 11.18 25.69
C PRO A 66 11.15 12.11 25.23
N LEU A 67 11.98 11.69 24.28
CA LEU A 67 13.02 12.55 23.68
C LEU A 67 12.38 13.72 22.95
N VAL A 68 11.27 13.47 22.26
CA VAL A 68 10.49 14.50 21.59
C VAL A 68 9.84 15.44 22.60
N LEU A 69 9.19 14.90 23.64
CA LEU A 69 8.54 15.70 24.69
C LEU A 69 9.55 16.58 25.44
N ASP A 70 10.68 16.03 25.89
CA ASP A 70 11.74 16.78 26.55
C ASP A 70 12.29 17.90 25.65
N SER A 71 12.50 17.61 24.36
CA SER A 71 12.94 18.62 23.38
C SER A 71 11.89 19.72 23.18
N VAL A 72 10.61 19.38 23.08
CA VAL A 72 9.50 20.34 22.92
C VAL A 72 9.35 21.19 24.17
N VAL A 73 9.43 20.60 25.36
CA VAL A 73 9.24 21.30 26.64
C VAL A 73 10.37 22.30 26.88
N ARG A 74 11.62 21.94 26.60
CA ARG A 74 12.75 22.88 26.69
C ARG A 74 12.55 24.08 25.77
N ARG A 75 12.13 23.83 24.52
CA ARG A 75 11.79 24.90 23.57
C ARG A 75 10.60 25.74 24.02
N LEU A 76 9.62 25.14 24.68
CA LEU A 76 8.46 25.84 25.20
C LEU A 76 8.82 26.72 26.40
N ALA A 77 9.69 26.23 27.29
CA ALA A 77 10.19 26.98 28.44
C ALA A 77 11.02 28.22 28.03
N ASP A 78 11.71 28.16 26.88
CA ASP A 78 12.39 29.33 26.29
C ASP A 78 11.40 30.44 25.87
N VAL A 79 10.13 30.10 25.61
CA VAL A 79 9.10 31.01 25.08
C VAL A 79 8.07 31.39 26.14
N LEU A 80 7.76 30.48 27.06
CA LEU A 80 6.73 30.62 28.10
C LEU A 80 7.39 30.44 29.48
N PRO A 81 7.53 31.51 30.28
CA PRO A 81 8.20 31.46 31.58
C PRO A 81 7.42 30.69 32.66
N GLU A 82 6.18 30.31 32.39
CA GLU A 82 5.31 29.53 33.29
C GLU A 82 5.57 28.01 33.22
N VAL A 83 6.33 27.54 32.23
CA VAL A 83 6.61 26.11 32.04
C VAL A 83 7.86 25.74 32.84
N GLU A 84 7.67 25.08 33.99
CA GLU A 84 8.78 24.52 34.76
C GLU A 84 9.31 23.23 34.11
N PRO A 85 10.53 23.22 33.54
CA PRO A 85 11.05 22.05 32.83
C PRO A 85 11.28 20.84 33.76
N GLY A 86 11.53 21.09 35.05
CA GLY A 86 11.80 20.05 36.06
C GLY A 86 10.61 19.13 36.30
N VAL A 87 9.40 19.69 36.41
CA VAL A 87 8.17 18.91 36.64
C VAL A 87 7.89 17.95 35.47
N VAL A 88 8.16 18.40 34.24
CA VAL A 88 7.98 17.56 33.06
C VAL A 88 9.08 16.49 32.94
N ALA A 89 10.32 16.85 33.27
CA ALA A 89 11.43 15.89 33.31
C ALA A 89 11.17 14.77 34.33
N ASP A 90 10.64 15.09 35.51
CA ASP A 90 10.28 14.12 36.54
C ASP A 90 9.12 13.23 36.09
N GLY A 91 8.08 13.80 35.47
CA GLY A 91 6.97 13.03 34.89
C GLY A 91 7.41 12.08 33.78
N VAL A 92 8.34 12.51 32.92
CA VAL A 92 8.94 11.68 31.88
C VAL A 92 9.81 10.57 32.47
N ALA A 93 10.61 10.88 33.50
CA ALA A 93 11.43 9.89 34.20
C ALA A 93 10.55 8.82 34.88
N GLN A 94 9.42 9.23 35.46
CA GLN A 94 8.45 8.32 36.08
C GLN A 94 7.78 7.40 35.04
N LEU A 95 7.51 7.92 33.83
CA LEU A 95 7.00 7.12 32.71
C LEU A 95 8.00 6.00 32.31
N TYR A 96 9.30 6.30 32.33
CA TYR A 96 10.38 5.35 32.00
C TYR A 96 10.72 4.37 33.12
N ALA A 97 10.51 4.76 34.38
CA ALA A 97 10.63 3.85 35.52
C ALA A 97 9.49 2.81 35.56
N GLY A 98 8.38 3.10 34.87
CA GLY A 98 7.23 2.22 34.75
C GLY A 98 7.36 1.10 33.72
N PRO A 99 6.26 0.35 33.47
CA PRO A 99 6.25 -0.76 32.50
C PRO A 99 6.29 -0.28 31.02
N TRP A 100 6.15 1.02 30.78
CA TRP A 100 5.99 1.60 29.45
C TRP A 100 7.11 1.23 28.46
N PRO A 101 8.41 1.31 28.81
CA PRO A 101 9.48 0.96 27.87
C PRO A 101 9.46 -0.50 27.47
N TRP A 102 9.07 -1.38 28.40
CA TRP A 102 8.93 -2.81 28.14
C TRP A 102 7.78 -3.11 27.19
N VAL A 103 6.64 -2.43 27.35
CA VAL A 103 5.51 -2.55 26.42
C VAL A 103 5.92 -2.07 25.02
N ALA A 104 6.58 -0.92 24.93
CA ALA A 104 7.04 -0.39 23.65
C ALA A 104 8.09 -1.29 22.98
N ALA A 105 9.04 -1.84 23.75
CA ALA A 105 10.01 -2.81 23.26
C ALA A 105 9.34 -4.11 22.78
N LEU A 106 8.34 -4.63 23.52
CA LEU A 106 7.57 -5.80 23.12
C LEU A 106 6.84 -5.58 21.79
N LEU A 107 6.25 -4.40 21.60
CA LEU A 107 5.61 -4.02 20.33
C LEU A 107 6.61 -4.04 19.17
N VAL A 108 7.82 -3.51 19.36
CA VAL A 108 8.89 -3.57 18.35
C VAL A 108 9.25 -5.02 18.02
N VAL A 109 9.50 -5.86 19.04
CA VAL A 109 9.89 -7.26 18.83
C VAL A 109 8.78 -8.06 18.13
N ALA A 110 7.54 -7.93 18.59
CA ALA A 110 6.39 -8.58 17.97
C ALA A 110 6.17 -8.08 16.53
N GLY A 111 6.34 -6.78 16.30
CA GLY A 111 6.26 -6.17 14.99
C GLY A 111 7.32 -6.70 14.02
N ILE A 112 8.57 -6.80 14.45
CA ILE A 112 9.66 -7.40 13.66
C ILE A 112 9.35 -8.86 13.33
N ALA A 113 8.90 -9.64 14.32
CA ALA A 113 8.56 -11.06 14.12
C ALA A 113 7.43 -11.23 13.09
N LEU A 114 6.38 -10.40 13.16
CA LEU A 114 5.28 -10.41 12.19
C LEU A 114 5.74 -9.94 10.81
N ALA A 115 6.57 -8.89 10.74
CA ALA A 115 7.11 -8.40 9.47
C ALA A 115 7.98 -9.44 8.77
N ALA A 116 8.88 -10.07 9.53
CA ALA A 116 9.73 -11.15 9.04
C ALA A 116 8.88 -12.36 8.62
N GLY A 117 7.90 -12.76 9.43
CA GLY A 117 6.98 -13.85 9.12
C GLY A 117 6.20 -13.63 7.82
N GLY A 118 5.57 -12.46 7.67
CA GLY A 118 4.85 -12.07 6.45
C GLY A 118 5.74 -12.05 5.21
N GLY A 119 6.95 -11.50 5.35
CA GLY A 119 7.96 -11.47 4.27
C GLY A 119 8.42 -12.86 3.86
N LEU A 120 8.72 -13.73 4.83
CA LEU A 120 9.13 -15.11 4.57
C LEU A 120 8.03 -15.91 3.88
N VAL A 121 6.77 -15.78 4.33
CA VAL A 121 5.62 -16.43 3.69
C VAL A 121 5.47 -15.95 2.25
N SER A 122 5.50 -14.64 2.02
CA SER A 122 5.39 -14.05 0.68
C SER A 122 6.50 -14.58 -0.25
N VAL A 123 7.76 -14.55 0.20
CA VAL A 123 8.91 -15.04 -0.58
C VAL A 123 8.81 -16.54 -0.86
N ARG A 124 8.40 -17.36 0.11
CA ARG A 124 8.24 -18.81 -0.09
C ARG A 124 7.15 -19.13 -1.11
N VAL A 125 6.01 -18.46 -1.05
CA VAL A 125 4.90 -18.66 -2.00
C VAL A 125 5.30 -18.23 -3.41
N LEU A 126 5.96 -17.08 -3.56
CA LEU A 126 6.44 -16.60 -4.85
C LEU A 126 7.54 -17.49 -5.44
N ARG A 127 8.42 -18.04 -4.59
CA ARG A 127 9.44 -19.01 -5.02
C ARG A 127 8.81 -20.33 -5.47
N ALA A 128 7.80 -20.82 -4.76
CA ALA A 128 7.04 -22.01 -5.15
C ALA A 128 6.25 -21.81 -6.46
N ALA A 129 5.95 -20.56 -6.83
CA ALA A 129 5.37 -20.20 -8.11
C ALA A 129 6.40 -20.06 -9.26
N GLY A 130 7.69 -20.29 -9.01
CA GLY A 130 8.74 -20.26 -10.05
C GLY A 130 9.21 -18.87 -10.46
N LEU A 131 8.91 -17.82 -9.67
CA LEU A 131 9.33 -16.46 -10.00
C LEU A 131 10.82 -16.27 -9.76
N ALA A 132 11.52 -15.65 -10.72
CA ALA A 132 12.98 -15.48 -10.68
C ALA A 132 13.48 -14.59 -9.52
N HIS A 133 12.68 -13.61 -9.09
CA HIS A 133 13.10 -12.61 -8.08
C HIS A 133 12.05 -12.41 -6.98
N PRO A 134 11.76 -13.43 -6.15
CA PRO A 134 10.66 -13.39 -5.19
C PRO A 134 10.85 -12.29 -4.12
N VAL A 135 12.09 -12.10 -3.64
CA VAL A 135 12.41 -11.07 -2.64
C VAL A 135 12.17 -9.66 -3.17
N ARG A 136 12.62 -9.36 -4.40
CA ARG A 136 12.42 -8.04 -5.02
C ARG A 136 10.94 -7.74 -5.23
N LEU A 137 10.15 -8.75 -5.60
CA LEU A 137 8.71 -8.60 -5.77
C LEU A 137 7.99 -8.34 -4.45
N THR A 138 8.33 -9.07 -3.38
CA THR A 138 7.77 -8.81 -2.04
C THR A 138 8.11 -7.40 -1.56
N LEU A 139 9.37 -6.95 -1.72
CA LEU A 139 9.79 -5.61 -1.33
C LEU A 139 9.10 -4.52 -2.17
N ALA A 140 8.92 -4.73 -3.47
CA ALA A 140 8.21 -3.80 -4.34
C ALA A 140 6.72 -3.70 -3.98
N ALA A 141 6.07 -4.84 -3.69
CA ALA A 141 4.69 -4.87 -3.24
C ALA A 141 4.53 -4.15 -1.89
N PHE A 142 5.46 -4.37 -0.96
CA PHE A 142 5.49 -3.67 0.32
C PHE A 142 5.68 -2.16 0.14
N ALA A 143 6.67 -1.74 -0.66
CA ALA A 143 6.94 -0.32 -0.90
C ALA A 143 5.72 0.38 -1.54
N LEU A 144 5.05 -0.28 -2.48
CA LEU A 144 3.82 0.22 -3.08
C LEU A 144 2.70 0.37 -2.04
N ALA A 145 2.50 -0.65 -1.19
CA ALA A 145 1.47 -0.60 -0.16
C ALA A 145 1.78 0.43 0.92
N LEU A 146 3.05 0.59 1.31
CA LEU A 146 3.50 1.61 2.24
C LEU A 146 3.28 3.02 1.67
N ALA A 147 3.62 3.24 0.39
CA ALA A 147 3.34 4.50 -0.29
C ALA A 147 1.82 4.79 -0.33
N GLY A 148 1.01 3.78 -0.67
CA GLY A 148 -0.44 3.89 -0.60
C GLY A 148 -0.95 4.24 0.81
N ARG A 149 -0.36 3.65 1.86
CA ARG A 149 -0.70 3.91 3.26
C ARG A 149 -0.35 5.34 3.66
N ILE A 150 0.83 5.84 3.27
CA ILE A 150 1.26 7.22 3.53
C ILE A 150 0.28 8.20 2.86
N VAL A 151 -0.04 7.99 1.59
CA VAL A 151 -0.99 8.85 0.85
C VAL A 151 -2.36 8.83 1.52
N LEU A 152 -2.90 7.65 1.83
CA LEU A 152 -4.19 7.52 2.51
C LEU A 152 -4.19 8.21 3.89
N ASN A 153 -3.12 8.03 4.67
CA ASN A 153 -2.99 8.66 5.99
C ASN A 153 -2.96 10.19 5.89
N ILE A 154 -2.27 10.76 4.88
CA ILE A 154 -2.27 12.21 4.63
C ILE A 154 -3.69 12.71 4.32
N PHE A 155 -4.41 11.98 3.46
CA PHE A 155 -5.80 12.31 3.14
C PHE A 155 -6.75 12.18 4.34
N THR A 156 -6.49 11.26 5.26
CA THR A 156 -7.33 11.06 6.45
C THR A 156 -6.94 11.93 7.64
N ALA A 157 -5.75 12.53 7.65
CA ALA A 157 -5.26 13.36 8.75
C ALA A 157 -6.23 14.51 9.15
N PRO A 158 -6.90 15.22 8.22
CA PRO A 158 -7.90 16.23 8.60
C PRO A 158 -9.07 15.64 9.39
N PHE A 159 -9.52 14.43 9.05
CA PHE A 159 -10.59 13.74 9.77
C PHE A 159 -10.15 13.32 11.18
N SER A 160 -8.87 13.00 11.38
CA SER A 160 -8.32 12.75 12.71
C SER A 160 -8.37 13.98 13.61
N SER A 161 -8.22 15.19 13.06
CA SER A 161 -8.36 16.43 13.84
C SER A 161 -9.78 16.65 14.37
N LEU A 162 -10.79 16.07 13.71
CA LEU A 162 -12.19 16.10 14.16
C LEU A 162 -12.44 15.17 15.37
N LEU A 163 -11.54 14.21 15.63
CA LEU A 163 -11.65 13.29 16.76
C LEU A 163 -11.24 13.91 18.10
N SER A 164 -10.29 14.86 18.11
CA SER A 164 -9.83 15.52 19.35
C SER A 164 -10.98 16.17 20.14
N PRO A 165 -11.83 17.04 19.54
CA PRO A 165 -12.95 17.63 20.28
C PRO A 165 -14.02 16.62 20.69
N LEU A 166 -14.14 15.48 19.97
CA LEU A 166 -15.05 14.39 20.35
C LEU A 166 -14.52 13.55 21.52
N LEU A 167 -13.20 13.38 21.62
CA LEU A 167 -12.54 12.70 22.73
C LEU A 167 -12.59 13.55 24.00
N GLU A 168 -12.26 14.83 23.91
CA GLU A 168 -12.30 15.77 25.04
C GLU A 168 -13.71 15.86 25.65
N ARG A 169 -14.73 16.06 24.79
CA ARG A 169 -16.13 16.09 25.23
C ARG A 169 -16.63 14.73 25.72
N GLY A 170 -16.10 13.65 25.16
CA GLY A 170 -16.42 12.29 25.55
C GLY A 170 -15.99 11.90 26.93
N ILE A 171 -14.74 12.20 27.26
CA ILE A 171 -14.16 11.92 28.58
C ILE A 171 -14.92 12.72 29.64
N ALA A 172 -15.26 13.98 29.35
CA ALA A 172 -16.12 14.78 30.21
C ALA A 172 -17.54 14.19 30.35
N GLY A 173 -18.15 13.77 29.25
CA GLY A 173 -19.51 13.19 29.23
C GLY A 173 -19.62 11.79 29.86
N LEU A 174 -18.53 11.01 29.89
CA LEU A 174 -18.46 9.72 30.58
C LEU A 174 -18.56 9.86 32.10
N ALA A 175 -18.06 10.98 32.64
CA ALA A 175 -18.21 11.30 34.06
C ALA A 175 -19.66 11.66 34.44
N GLU A 176 -20.45 12.13 33.47
CA GLU A 176 -21.83 12.60 33.65
C GLU A 176 -22.89 11.57 33.17
N GLY A 177 -22.48 10.41 32.65
CA GLY A 177 -23.40 9.36 32.17
C GLY A 177 -24.25 9.75 30.95
N GLY A 178 -23.83 10.77 30.20
CA GLY A 178 -24.66 11.44 29.19
C GLY A 178 -24.48 10.96 27.74
N LEU A 179 -25.42 11.35 26.89
CA LEU A 179 -25.47 11.19 25.41
C LEU A 179 -24.16 11.53 24.68
N VAL A 180 -23.30 12.36 25.29
CA VAL A 180 -21.99 12.75 24.77
C VAL A 180 -21.00 11.58 24.76
N ALA A 181 -21.08 10.65 25.72
CA ALA A 181 -20.28 9.43 25.73
C ALA A 181 -20.58 8.52 24.52
N VAL A 182 -21.85 8.50 24.07
CA VAL A 182 -22.26 7.77 22.86
C VAL A 182 -21.58 8.35 21.61
N GLY A 183 -21.50 9.68 21.50
CA GLY A 183 -20.81 10.36 20.40
C GLY A 183 -19.34 9.98 20.29
N THR A 184 -18.65 9.80 21.42
CA THR A 184 -17.23 9.42 21.47
C THR A 184 -17.01 7.96 21.12
N VAL A 185 -17.87 7.07 21.60
CA VAL A 185 -17.86 5.66 21.19
C VAL A 185 -18.07 5.55 19.68
N VAL A 186 -19.06 6.28 19.13
CA VAL A 186 -19.31 6.32 17.68
C VAL A 186 -18.10 6.88 16.92
N GLY A 187 -17.50 7.97 17.40
CA GLY A 187 -16.29 8.55 16.81
C GLY A 187 -15.10 7.57 16.78
N LEU A 188 -14.87 6.84 17.87
CA LEU A 188 -13.83 5.80 17.95
C LEU A 188 -14.12 4.63 17.02
N LEU A 189 -15.38 4.20 16.90
CA LEU A 189 -15.78 3.16 15.95
C LEU A 189 -15.56 3.59 14.50
N ILE A 190 -15.86 4.84 14.15
CA ILE A 190 -15.58 5.40 12.82
C ILE A 190 -14.08 5.44 12.56
N ALA A 191 -13.28 5.93 13.52
CA ALA A 191 -11.82 5.94 13.40
C ALA A 191 -11.24 4.54 13.21
N CYS A 192 -11.76 3.56 13.97
CA CYS A 192 -11.39 2.16 13.85
C CYS A 192 -11.76 1.61 12.46
N ALA A 193 -12.99 1.81 12.00
CA ALA A 193 -13.45 1.39 10.69
C ALA A 193 -12.62 1.98 9.56
N MET A 194 -12.24 3.27 9.66
CA MET A 194 -11.38 3.94 8.70
C MET A 194 -9.98 3.33 8.66
N ASN A 195 -9.36 3.08 9.81
CA ASN A 195 -8.06 2.40 9.88
C ASN A 195 -8.10 0.99 9.28
N VAL A 196 -9.17 0.23 9.54
CA VAL A 196 -9.39 -1.09 8.93
C VAL A 196 -9.55 -0.97 7.41
N ALA A 197 -10.27 0.02 6.92
CA ALA A 197 -10.43 0.26 5.48
C ALA A 197 -9.11 0.60 4.80
N ILE A 198 -8.28 1.47 5.40
CA ILE A 198 -6.94 1.82 4.89
C ILE A 198 -6.03 0.58 4.86
N ALA A 199 -6.01 -0.21 5.94
CA ALA A 199 -5.26 -1.46 5.98
C ALA A 199 -5.73 -2.46 4.90
N SER A 200 -7.03 -2.58 4.70
CA SER A 200 -7.61 -3.47 3.68
C SER A 200 -7.27 -3.01 2.26
N ALA A 201 -7.37 -1.70 1.99
CA ALA A 201 -7.06 -1.13 0.68
C ALA A 201 -5.58 -1.30 0.32
N THR A 202 -4.67 -1.11 1.28
CA THR A 202 -3.22 -1.25 1.07
C THR A 202 -2.80 -2.71 0.89
N ALA A 203 -3.41 -3.64 1.65
CA ALA A 203 -3.24 -5.07 1.43
C ALA A 203 -3.79 -5.52 0.05
N MET A 204 -4.93 -4.97 -0.36
CA MET A 204 -5.51 -5.24 -1.68
C MET A 204 -4.64 -4.70 -2.82
N LEU A 205 -3.98 -3.55 -2.63
CA LEU A 205 -3.01 -3.00 -3.58
C LEU A 205 -1.77 -3.89 -3.70
N ALA A 206 -1.21 -4.37 -2.57
CA ALA A 206 -0.10 -5.33 -2.57
C ALA A 206 -0.47 -6.63 -3.29
N TRP A 207 -1.65 -7.17 -2.99
CA TRP A 207 -2.20 -8.33 -3.68
C TRP A 207 -2.36 -8.11 -5.18
N TRP A 208 -2.99 -7.01 -5.57
CA TRP A 208 -3.22 -6.67 -6.98
C TRP A 208 -1.90 -6.59 -7.75
N PHE A 209 -0.88 -5.96 -7.18
CA PHE A 209 0.44 -5.85 -7.78
C PHE A 209 1.09 -7.22 -7.99
N VAL A 210 1.07 -8.09 -6.96
CA VAL A 210 1.59 -9.46 -7.06
C VAL A 210 0.84 -10.26 -8.11
N ALA A 211 -0.49 -10.21 -8.09
CA ALA A 211 -1.33 -10.90 -9.07
C ALA A 211 -1.02 -10.42 -10.50
N HIS A 212 -0.84 -9.12 -10.71
CA HIS A 212 -0.51 -8.58 -12.04
C HIS A 212 0.85 -9.07 -12.55
N ARG A 213 1.83 -9.23 -11.66
CA ARG A 213 3.17 -9.76 -12.01
C ARG A 213 3.19 -11.26 -12.27
N MET A 214 2.25 -12.01 -11.72
CA MET A 214 2.10 -13.44 -11.98
C MET A 214 1.36 -13.75 -13.29
N ARG A 215 0.73 -12.76 -13.94
CA ARG A 215 -0.03 -13.00 -15.17
C ARG A 215 0.88 -13.48 -16.31
N PRO A 216 0.44 -14.48 -17.09
CA PRO A 216 1.17 -14.90 -18.29
C PRO A 216 1.35 -13.72 -19.25
N PRO A 217 2.42 -13.74 -20.08
CA PRO A 217 2.52 -12.81 -21.20
C PRO A 217 1.29 -12.94 -22.09
N ALA A 218 0.90 -11.83 -22.73
CA ALA A 218 -0.17 -11.88 -23.71
C ALA A 218 0.28 -12.76 -24.89
N PRO A 219 -0.63 -13.56 -25.48
CA PRO A 219 -0.30 -14.34 -26.65
C PRO A 219 0.24 -13.40 -27.74
N GLU A 220 1.31 -13.83 -28.42
CA GLU A 220 1.79 -13.11 -29.60
C GLU A 220 0.66 -13.11 -30.63
N VAL A 221 0.29 -11.92 -31.09
CA VAL A 221 -0.62 -11.80 -32.24
C VAL A 221 0.21 -12.26 -33.43
N GLU A 222 -0.04 -13.49 -33.90
CA GLU A 222 0.39 -13.86 -35.25
C GLU A 222 -0.13 -12.77 -36.18
N PRO A 223 0.71 -12.16 -37.03
CA PRO A 223 0.26 -11.12 -37.94
C PRO A 223 -0.82 -11.76 -38.83
N GLU A 224 -2.07 -11.47 -38.50
CA GLU A 224 -3.21 -11.83 -39.33
C GLU A 224 -2.88 -11.24 -40.71
N GLU A 225 -2.74 -12.11 -41.71
CA GLU A 225 -2.49 -11.67 -43.06
C GLU A 225 -3.53 -10.59 -43.36
N PRO A 226 -3.12 -9.38 -43.74
CA PRO A 226 -4.04 -8.26 -43.82
C PRO A 226 -5.20 -8.67 -44.72
N SER A 227 -6.44 -8.41 -44.31
CA SER A 227 -7.67 -8.87 -44.99
C SER A 227 -7.75 -8.49 -46.48
N TRP A 228 -6.93 -7.56 -46.93
CA TRP A 228 -6.74 -7.23 -48.35
C TRP A 228 -6.03 -8.34 -49.16
N SER A 229 -5.24 -9.19 -48.51
CA SER A 229 -4.50 -10.31 -49.13
C SER A 229 -5.42 -11.48 -49.52
N SER A 230 -6.53 -11.68 -48.81
CA SER A 230 -7.59 -12.62 -49.21
C SER A 230 -8.45 -12.06 -50.35
N LEU A 231 -8.71 -10.74 -50.34
CA LEU A 231 -9.38 -10.05 -51.44
C LEU A 231 -8.57 -10.08 -52.75
N LEU A 232 -7.24 -9.94 -52.69
CA LEU A 232 -6.37 -10.05 -53.85
C LEU A 232 -6.24 -11.49 -54.38
N ARG A 233 -6.33 -12.49 -53.50
CA ARG A 233 -6.33 -13.91 -53.89
C ARG A 233 -7.58 -14.30 -54.68
N HIS A 234 -8.74 -13.73 -54.36
CA HIS A 234 -9.97 -13.97 -55.10
C HIS A 234 -10.01 -13.28 -56.47
N HIS A 235 -9.26 -12.19 -56.66
CA HIS A 235 -9.18 -11.49 -57.95
C HIS A 235 -8.19 -12.11 -58.97
N HIS A 236 -7.38 -13.07 -58.56
CA HIS A 236 -6.39 -13.74 -59.43
C HIS A 236 -6.76 -15.17 -59.82
N GLN A 237 -7.97 -15.66 -59.54
CA GLN A 237 -8.47 -16.88 -60.17
C GLN A 237 -9.00 -16.55 -61.57
N PRO A 238 -8.33 -16.98 -62.66
CA PRO A 238 -8.90 -16.86 -63.99
C PRO A 238 -10.11 -17.80 -64.08
N HIS A 239 -11.23 -17.27 -64.56
CA HIS A 239 -12.38 -18.06 -65.00
C HIS A 239 -12.03 -18.93 -66.22
#